data_AF-A0A9C7RIM1-F1
#
_entry.id   AF-A0A9C7RIM1-F1
#
_cell.length_a   1.000
_cell.length_b   1.000
_cell.length_c   1.000
_cell.angle_alpha   90.00
_cell.angle_beta   90.00
_cell.angle_gamma   90.00
#
_symmetry.space_group_name_H-M   'P 1'
#
loop_
_entity.id
_entity.type
_entity.pdbx_description
1 polymer ?
#
loop_
_entity_poly.entity_id
_entity_poly.type
_entity_poly.pdbx_seq_one_letter_code
_entity_poly.pdbx_strand_id
1 'polypeptide(L)'
;MLPTRVLDSLKYLLHPAQFVKLDQTLSLALARLAKEEKQPLNEVGQRMLIFALQHRQEAARNLKTWKSLTPREKEITALACLSYTNKEIADQLIISPATVKTHLRNAKRKFGLRSKLELRKILSDWDFSQWAA
;
A
#
# COMPACT_ATOMS: atom_id res chain seq x y z
N MET A 1 6.08 16.01 -47.67
CA MET A 1 6.83 15.69 -46.43
C MET A 1 6.27 16.54 -45.31
N LEU A 2 5.82 15.95 -44.20
CA LEU A 2 5.36 16.72 -43.04
C LEU A 2 6.57 17.34 -42.32
N PRO A 3 6.47 18.59 -41.81
CA PRO A 3 7.56 19.25 -41.08
C PRO A 3 7.93 18.46 -39.82
N THR A 4 9.23 18.35 -39.51
CA THR A 4 9.79 17.55 -38.39
C THR A 4 9.18 17.89 -37.03
N ARG A 5 8.79 19.16 -36.81
CA ARG A 5 8.08 19.60 -35.60
C ARG A 5 6.72 18.93 -35.39
N VAL A 6 6.00 18.61 -36.47
CA VAL A 6 4.70 17.92 -36.42
C VAL A 6 4.90 16.46 -36.00
N LEU A 7 5.97 15.82 -36.48
CA LEU A 7 6.31 14.44 -36.15
C LEU A 7 6.74 14.27 -34.67
N ASP A 8 7.51 15.21 -34.12
CA ASP A 8 7.88 15.18 -32.70
C ASP A 8 6.68 15.42 -31.77
N SER A 9 5.73 16.25 -32.19
CA SER A 9 4.48 16.47 -31.46
C SER A 9 3.57 15.22 -31.49
N LEU A 10 3.57 14.50 -32.63
CA LEU A 10 2.82 13.26 -32.80
C LEU A 10 3.42 12.08 -32.02
N LYS A 11 4.72 12.10 -31.72
CA LYS A 11 5.39 11.09 -30.87
C LYS A 11 4.80 11.00 -29.46
N TYR A 12 4.29 12.11 -28.93
CA TYR A 12 3.62 12.17 -27.62
C TYR A 12 2.12 11.83 -27.70
N LEU A 13 1.47 12.09 -28.84
CA LEU A 13 0.09 11.64 -29.12
C LEU A 13 0.00 10.14 -29.43
N LEU A 14 1.08 9.58 -29.97
CA LEU A 14 1.28 8.18 -30.26
C LEU A 14 2.28 7.59 -29.27
N HIS A 15 2.04 7.77 -27.96
CA HIS A 15 2.59 6.78 -27.02
C HIS A 15 2.16 5.43 -27.59
N PRO A 16 3.09 4.49 -27.93
CA PRO A 16 2.72 3.28 -28.63
C PRO A 16 1.56 2.68 -27.88
N ALA A 17 0.40 2.56 -28.55
CA ALA A 17 -0.85 2.19 -27.94
C ALA A 17 -0.70 0.76 -27.43
N GLN A 18 -0.17 0.63 -26.21
CA GLN A 18 0.01 -0.62 -25.52
C GLN A 18 -1.36 -0.97 -24.95
N PHE A 19 -2.10 -1.78 -25.69
CA PHE A 19 -3.38 -2.29 -25.25
C PHE A 19 -3.14 -3.45 -24.28
N VAL A 20 -3.60 -3.29 -23.03
CA VAL A 20 -3.71 -4.39 -22.09
C VAL A 20 -5.03 -5.08 -22.36
N LYS A 21 -5.00 -6.33 -22.82
CA LYS A 21 -6.22 -7.13 -22.99
C LYS A 21 -6.80 -7.45 -21.61
N LEU A 22 -8.03 -6.99 -21.37
CA LEU A 22 -8.77 -7.33 -20.16
C LEU A 22 -9.57 -8.60 -20.40
N ASP A 23 -9.66 -9.45 -19.38
CA ASP A 23 -10.62 -10.55 -19.41
C ASP A 23 -12.06 -10.02 -19.28
N GLN A 24 -13.02 -10.91 -19.46
CA GLN A 24 -14.44 -10.56 -19.42
C GLN A 24 -14.86 -10.03 -18.04
N THR A 25 -14.35 -10.63 -16.96
CA THR A 25 -14.70 -10.28 -15.58
C THR A 25 -14.29 -8.84 -15.27
N LEU A 26 -13.04 -8.48 -15.54
CA LEU A 26 -12.50 -7.16 -15.27
C LEU A 26 -13.10 -6.10 -16.21
N SER A 27 -13.33 -6.45 -17.48
CA SER A 27 -14.00 -5.56 -18.43
C SER A 27 -15.42 -5.19 -17.97
N LEU A 28 -16.20 -6.18 -17.52
CA LEU A 28 -17.55 -5.95 -16.99
C LEU A 28 -17.53 -5.12 -15.70
N ALA A 29 -16.58 -5.37 -14.79
CA ALA A 29 -16.43 -4.61 -13.57
C ALA A 29 -16.15 -3.12 -13.85
N LEU A 30 -15.20 -2.82 -14.75
CA LEU A 30 -14.89 -1.45 -15.12
C LEU A 30 -16.06 -0.76 -15.84
N ALA A 31 -16.78 -1.47 -16.72
CA ALA A 31 -17.96 -0.92 -17.40
C ALA A 31 -19.10 -0.58 -16.43
N ARG A 32 -19.31 -1.39 -15.40
CA ARG A 32 -20.29 -1.09 -14.33
C ARG A 32 -19.91 0.16 -13.56
N LEU A 33 -18.65 0.24 -13.09
CA LEU A 33 -18.14 1.42 -12.37
C LEU A 33 -18.25 2.70 -13.20
N ALA A 34 -17.86 2.64 -14.49
CA ALA A 34 -17.98 3.76 -15.40
C ALA A 34 -19.44 4.25 -15.55
N LYS A 35 -20.40 3.32 -15.64
CA LYS A 35 -21.83 3.64 -15.72
C LYS A 35 -22.35 4.27 -14.43
N GLU A 36 -21.98 3.74 -13.27
CA GLU A 36 -22.39 4.24 -11.95
C GLU A 36 -21.84 5.65 -11.67
N GLU A 37 -20.57 5.87 -11.99
CA GLU A 37 -19.91 7.17 -11.80
C GLU A 37 -20.22 8.20 -12.91
N LYS A 38 -20.92 7.77 -13.98
CA LYS A 38 -21.17 8.57 -15.20
C LYS A 38 -19.87 9.12 -15.82
N GLN A 39 -18.81 8.31 -15.78
CA GLN A 39 -17.49 8.66 -16.32
C GLN A 39 -17.13 7.78 -17.52
N PRO A 40 -16.27 8.27 -18.43
CA PRO A 40 -15.74 7.45 -19.51
C PRO A 40 -14.96 6.22 -19.01
N LEU A 41 -15.13 5.08 -19.68
CA LEU A 41 -14.50 3.81 -19.30
C LEU A 41 -12.96 3.90 -19.26
N ASN A 42 -12.36 4.65 -20.18
CA ASN A 42 -10.92 4.86 -20.24
C ASN A 42 -10.40 5.65 -19.02
N GLU A 43 -11.13 6.66 -18.54
CA GLU A 43 -10.75 7.44 -17.36
C GLU A 43 -10.82 6.60 -16.09
N VAL A 44 -11.93 5.86 -15.91
CA VAL A 44 -12.07 4.92 -14.79
C VAL A 44 -10.98 3.85 -14.85
N GLY A 45 -10.75 3.24 -16.02
CA GLY A 45 -9.71 2.25 -16.22
C GLY A 45 -8.31 2.78 -15.90
N GLN A 46 -7.95 3.96 -16.40
CA GLN A 46 -6.67 4.61 -16.10
C GLN A 46 -6.52 4.89 -14.60
N ARG A 47 -7.55 5.45 -13.95
CA ARG A 47 -7.53 5.72 -12.50
C ARG A 47 -7.37 4.44 -11.69
N MET A 48 -8.08 3.37 -12.05
CA MET A 48 -7.96 2.08 -11.39
C MET A 48 -6.56 1.47 -11.58
N LEU A 49 -5.97 1.58 -12.77
CA LEU A 49 -4.61 1.12 -13.03
C LEU A 49 -3.57 1.91 -12.22
N ILE A 50 -3.69 3.23 -12.17
CA ILE A 50 -2.83 4.09 -11.34
C ILE A 50 -2.95 3.68 -9.87
N PHE A 51 -4.18 3.54 -9.37
CA PHE A 51 -4.44 3.10 -8.00
C PHE A 51 -3.82 1.73 -7.70
N ALA A 52 -4.02 0.74 -8.58
CA ALA A 52 -3.46 -0.60 -8.41
C ALA A 52 -1.93 -0.59 -8.41
N LEU A 53 -1.29 0.19 -9.30
CA LEU A 53 0.16 0.33 -9.35
C LEU A 53 0.71 1.02 -8.10
N GLN A 54 0.05 2.08 -7.61
CA GLN A 54 0.42 2.77 -6.38
C GLN A 54 0.31 1.84 -5.18
N HIS A 55 -0.82 1.14 -5.02
CA HIS A 55 -1.05 0.19 -3.93
C HIS A 55 -0.01 -0.94 -3.94
N ARG A 56 0.34 -1.47 -5.12
CA ARG A 56 1.42 -2.47 -5.27
C ARG A 56 2.79 -1.93 -4.83
N GLN A 57 3.12 -0.70 -5.21
CA GLN A 57 4.39 -0.07 -4.82
C GLN A 57 4.45 0.18 -3.30
N GLU A 58 3.35 0.64 -2.70
CA GLU A 58 3.24 0.81 -1.25
C GLU A 58 3.41 -0.51 -0.51
N ALA A 59 2.72 -1.57 -0.95
CA ALA A 59 2.88 -2.92 -0.38
C ALA A 59 4.33 -3.41 -0.46
N ALA A 60 5.00 -3.22 -1.60
CA ALA A 60 6.41 -3.58 -1.76
C ALA A 60 7.34 -2.78 -0.82
N ARG A 61 7.08 -1.48 -0.65
CA ARG A 61 7.82 -0.62 0.29
C ARG A 61 7.59 -1.03 1.74
N ASN A 62 6.35 -1.32 2.11
CA ASN A 62 5.99 -1.77 3.45
C ASN A 62 6.68 -3.11 3.77
N LEU A 63 6.69 -4.05 2.82
CA LEU A 63 7.40 -5.32 2.97
C LEU A 63 8.92 -5.14 3.15
N LYS A 64 9.54 -4.26 2.34
CA LYS A 64 10.97 -3.95 2.48
C LYS A 64 11.28 -3.37 3.86
N THR A 65 10.42 -2.49 4.36
CA THR A 65 10.57 -1.86 5.68
C THR A 65 10.35 -2.86 6.81
N TRP A 66 9.33 -3.72 6.69
CA TRP A 66 9.09 -4.80 7.63
C TRP A 66 10.31 -5.71 7.76
N LYS A 67 10.94 -6.07 6.64
CA LYS A 67 12.16 -6.89 6.65
C LYS A 67 13.34 -6.24 7.39
N SER A 68 13.42 -4.90 7.44
CA SER A 68 14.49 -4.17 8.14
C SER A 68 14.22 -3.92 9.63
N LEU A 69 13.03 -4.29 10.13
CA LEU A 69 12.76 -4.29 11.57
C LEU A 69 13.60 -5.34 12.28
N THR A 70 14.04 -5.03 13.50
CA THR A 70 14.64 -6.04 14.38
C THR A 70 13.58 -7.06 14.81
N PRO A 71 13.96 -8.27 15.30
CA PRO A 71 13.00 -9.25 15.78
C PRO A 71 12.01 -8.68 16.80
N ARG A 72 12.52 -7.94 17.79
CA ARG A 72 11.69 -7.30 18.82
C ARG A 72 10.77 -6.20 18.27
N GLU A 73 11.23 -5.44 17.28
CA GLU A 73 10.37 -4.46 16.60
C GLU A 73 9.24 -5.13 15.81
N LYS A 74 9.49 -6.30 15.18
CA LYS A 74 8.46 -7.08 14.46
C LYS A 74 7.38 -7.57 15.42
N GLU A 75 7.78 -8.22 16.52
CA GLU A 75 6.88 -8.69 17.58
C GLU A 75 5.95 -7.57 18.06
N ILE A 76 6.54 -6.47 18.50
CA ILE A 76 5.80 -5.34 19.06
C ILE A 76 4.91 -4.68 18.00
N THR A 77 5.36 -4.60 16.75
CA THR A 77 4.55 -4.04 15.65
C THR A 77 3.37 -4.95 15.31
N ALA A 78 3.57 -6.28 15.27
CA ALA A 78 2.51 -7.24 15.01
C ALA A 78 1.41 -7.15 16.08
N LEU A 79 1.79 -7.17 17.36
CA LEU A 79 0.84 -7.03 18.47
C LEU A 79 0.14 -5.65 18.44
N ALA A 80 0.86 -4.59 18.05
CA ALA A 80 0.24 -3.30 17.84
C ALA A 80 -0.81 -3.30 16.71
N CYS A 81 -0.58 -4.04 15.62
CA CYS A 81 -1.52 -4.23 14.51
C CYS A 81 -2.73 -5.07 14.90
N LEU A 82 -2.55 -6.05 15.79
CA LEU A 82 -3.62 -6.80 16.45
C LEU A 82 -4.41 -5.98 17.49
N SER A 83 -4.14 -4.67 17.58
CA SER A 83 -4.82 -3.72 18.47
C SER A 83 -4.58 -3.88 19.98
N TYR A 84 -3.58 -4.67 20.39
CA TYR A 84 -3.12 -4.68 21.78
C TYR A 84 -2.60 -3.30 22.21
N THR A 85 -2.94 -2.89 23.42
CA THR A 85 -2.42 -1.69 24.10
C THR A 85 -0.94 -1.87 24.44
N ASN A 86 -0.24 -0.77 24.69
CA ASN A 86 1.18 -0.87 25.07
C ASN A 86 1.38 -1.57 26.42
N LYS A 87 0.34 -1.62 27.27
CA LYS A 87 0.35 -2.36 28.54
C LYS A 87 0.23 -3.86 28.28
N GLU A 88 -0.75 -4.28 27.48
CA GLU A 88 -0.91 -5.70 27.15
C GLU A 88 0.31 -6.27 26.41
N ILE A 89 0.89 -5.49 25.47
CA ILE A 89 2.14 -5.87 24.80
C ILE A 89 3.29 -6.02 25.81
N ALA A 90 3.38 -5.11 26.78
CA ALA A 90 4.41 -5.14 27.80
C ALA A 90 4.27 -6.38 28.70
N ASP A 91 3.04 -6.69 29.09
CA ASP A 91 2.70 -7.86 29.91
C ASP A 91 3.03 -9.16 29.16
N GLN A 92 2.62 -9.27 27.88
CA GLN A 92 2.86 -10.46 27.06
C GLN A 92 4.34 -10.71 26.76
N LEU A 93 5.13 -9.65 26.59
CA LEU A 93 6.56 -9.74 26.27
C LEU A 93 7.48 -9.64 27.50
N ILE A 94 6.91 -9.51 28.70
CA ILE A 94 7.63 -9.39 29.98
C ILE A 94 8.67 -8.26 29.93
N ILE A 95 8.22 -7.06 29.52
CA ILE A 95 9.05 -5.84 29.42
C ILE A 95 8.28 -4.63 29.93
N SER A 96 8.95 -3.49 30.12
CA SER A 96 8.25 -2.26 30.53
C SER A 96 7.41 -1.64 29.39
N PRO A 97 6.28 -0.96 29.69
CA PRO A 97 5.55 -0.17 28.70
C PRO A 97 6.41 0.93 28.04
N ALA A 98 7.45 1.43 28.73
CA ALA A 98 8.40 2.39 28.18
C ALA A 98 9.31 1.77 27.11
N THR A 99 9.70 0.50 27.31
CA THR A 99 10.45 -0.30 26.33
C THR A 99 9.59 -0.53 25.09
N VAL A 100 8.31 -0.90 25.24
CA VAL A 100 7.35 -1.02 24.14
C VAL A 100 7.24 0.29 23.34
N LYS A 101 7.06 1.43 24.04
CA LYS A 101 7.01 2.75 23.40
C LYS A 101 8.27 3.05 22.58
N THR A 102 9.45 2.66 23.08
CA THR A 102 10.73 2.87 22.39
C THR A 102 10.85 2.01 21.13
N HIS A 103 10.51 0.73 21.19
CA HIS A 103 10.50 -0.12 19.99
C HIS A 103 9.46 0.34 18.96
N LEU A 104 8.25 0.71 19.39
CA LEU A 104 7.24 1.29 18.49
C LEU A 104 7.72 2.60 17.85
N ARG A 105 8.42 3.46 18.60
CA ARG A 105 9.01 4.69 18.05
C ARG A 105 10.02 4.37 16.95
N ASN A 106 10.90 3.39 17.18
CA ASN A 106 11.91 2.98 16.20
C ASN A 106 11.28 2.34 14.97
N ALA A 107 10.29 1.45 15.15
CA ALA A 107 9.54 0.84 14.05
C ALA A 107 8.82 1.90 13.20
N LYS A 108 8.04 2.80 13.84
CA LYS A 108 7.37 3.91 13.15
C LYS A 108 8.36 4.79 12.39
N ARG A 109 9.52 5.09 12.97
CA ARG A 109 10.58 5.86 12.29
C ARG A 109 11.07 5.16 11.04
N LYS A 110 11.25 3.84 11.06
CA LYS A 110 11.63 3.04 9.87
C LYS A 110 10.55 3.08 8.79
N PHE A 111 9.27 3.08 9.17
CA PHE A 111 8.15 3.28 8.24
C PHE A 111 7.89 4.74 7.82
N GLY A 112 8.55 5.71 8.47
CA GLY A 112 8.30 7.13 8.22
C GLY A 112 6.96 7.64 8.78
N LEU A 113 6.43 7.00 9.82
CA LEU A 113 5.12 7.28 10.41
C LEU A 113 5.22 8.05 11.72
N ARG A 114 4.14 8.75 12.07
CA ARG A 114 4.05 9.56 13.29
C ARG A 114 3.24 8.83 14.37
N SER A 115 2.23 8.06 14.00
CA SER A 115 1.29 7.45 14.95
C SER A 115 1.24 5.92 14.88
N LYS A 116 0.78 5.30 15.98
CA LYS A 116 0.47 3.85 16.01
C LYS A 116 -0.72 3.55 15.09
N LEU A 117 -1.64 4.49 14.95
CA LEU A 117 -2.80 4.37 14.06
C LEU A 117 -2.37 4.28 12.59
N GLU A 118 -1.47 5.15 12.13
CA GLU A 118 -0.90 5.06 10.79
C GLU A 118 -0.24 3.70 10.54
N LEU A 119 0.51 3.20 11.52
CA LEU A 119 1.16 1.89 11.43
C LEU A 119 0.15 0.76 11.20
N ARG A 120 -0.94 0.76 11.97
CA ARG A 120 -2.04 -0.21 11.78
C ARG A 120 -2.72 -0.07 10.42
N LYS A 121 -2.90 1.17 9.95
CA LYS A 121 -3.56 1.45 8.66
C LYS A 121 -2.75 0.90 7.49
N ILE A 122 -1.44 1.17 7.44
CA ILE A 122 -0.61 0.75 6.31
C ILE A 122 -0.31 -0.76 6.27
N LEU A 123 -0.52 -1.46 7.40
CA LEU A 123 -0.37 -2.91 7.55
C LEU A 123 -1.73 -3.60 7.77
N SER A 124 -2.84 -2.96 7.40
CA SER A 124 -4.18 -3.48 7.68
C SER A 124 -4.51 -4.76 6.91
N ASP A 125 -3.97 -4.90 5.70
CA ASP A 125 -4.16 -6.09 4.85
C ASP A 125 -3.24 -7.27 5.25
N TRP A 126 -2.44 -7.14 6.31
CA TRP A 126 -1.49 -8.15 6.73
C TRP A 126 -2.08 -9.07 7.80
N ASP A 127 -1.81 -10.37 7.65
CA ASP A 127 -2.16 -11.35 8.67
C ASP A 127 -1.08 -11.42 9.78
N PHE A 128 -1.46 -11.00 10.99
CA PHE A 128 -0.64 -11.08 12.18
C PHE A 128 -1.11 -12.16 13.17
N SER A 129 -2.08 -12.99 12.81
CA SER A 129 -2.68 -14.00 13.70
C SER A 129 -1.66 -14.91 14.40
N GLN A 130 -0.57 -15.26 13.72
CA GLN A 130 0.54 -16.05 14.28
C GLN A 130 1.26 -15.40 15.48
N TRP A 131 1.05 -14.11 15.72
CA TRP A 131 1.64 -13.37 16.84
C TRP A 131 0.66 -13.19 18.01
N ALA A 132 -0.62 -13.51 17.83
CA ALA A 132 -1.57 -13.58 18.93
C ALA A 132 -1.21 -14.81 19.77
N ALA A 133 -0.92 -14.59 21.06
CA ALA A 133 -0.75 -15.67 22.03
C ALA A 133 -2.11 -16.24 22.46
#